data_AF-T1BB10-F1
#
_entry.id   AF-T1BB10-F1
#
_cell.length_a   1.000
_cell.length_b   1.000
_cell.length_c   1.000
_cell.angle_alpha   90.00
_cell.angle_beta   90.00
_cell.angle_gamma   90.00
#
_symmetry.space_group_name_H-M   'P 1'
#
loop_
_entity.id
_entity.type
_entity.pdbx_description
1 polymer ?
#
loop_
_entity_poly.entity_id
_entity_poly.type
_entity_poly.pdbx_seq_one_letter_code
_entity_poly.pdbx_strand_id
1 'polypeptide(L)'
;MISSAICRRIAVSAHVFIVYHSYYPIRIGYESDDDMELLAKTALTVIVIVAILSAVYLVEYFLVAPPAPLNQAQANSLVVRDLMQHSPGANVSILNSSPSSVYPGSWNIFVRLVYNQSTACPSMTTESFIYPATGFLNTTSIYSNYSNGTCRLYMSLANASRGVSRIIGLAPLAIDVPYNDSISGVVSLVDNYGYANVMASAHIYNSLNIAGKNMSNVWLVTYTSPQHNTSYYVVLNTSGDIIYKGAKV
;
A
#
# COMPACT_ATOMS: atom_id res chain seq x y z
N MET A 1 -8.48 -8.42 -15.25
CA MET A 1 -7.05 -8.80 -15.11
C MET A 1 -6.76 -10.30 -15.31
N ILE A 2 -7.72 -11.13 -15.75
CA ILE A 2 -7.48 -12.58 -15.99
C ILE A 2 -6.96 -12.86 -17.43
N SER A 3 -7.20 -11.96 -18.39
CA SER A 3 -6.89 -12.20 -19.81
C SER A 3 -5.39 -12.20 -20.17
N SER A 4 -4.58 -11.32 -19.56
CA SER A 4 -3.15 -11.22 -19.86
C SER A 4 -2.34 -12.47 -19.47
N ALA A 5 -2.68 -13.10 -18.35
CA ALA A 5 -2.01 -14.32 -17.87
C ALA A 5 -2.34 -15.54 -18.75
N ILE A 6 -3.55 -15.60 -19.30
CA ILE A 6 -3.98 -16.65 -20.24
C ILE A 6 -3.27 -16.46 -21.58
N CYS A 7 -3.17 -15.22 -22.06
CA CYS A 7 -2.51 -14.92 -23.34
C CYS A 7 -1.00 -15.25 -23.33
N ARG A 8 -0.28 -14.96 -22.22
CA ARG A 8 1.12 -15.38 -22.07
C ARG A 8 1.31 -16.89 -22.00
N ARG A 9 0.38 -17.63 -21.38
CA ARG A 9 0.46 -19.10 -21.32
C ARG A 9 0.20 -19.76 -22.68
N ILE A 10 -0.69 -19.19 -23.50
CA ILE A 10 -0.96 -19.67 -24.85
C ILE A 10 0.24 -19.43 -25.78
N ALA A 11 0.91 -18.26 -25.68
CA ALA A 11 2.09 -17.95 -26.50
C ALA A 11 3.28 -18.90 -26.22
N VAL A 12 3.50 -19.27 -24.95
CA VAL A 12 4.55 -20.25 -24.58
C VAL A 12 4.19 -21.65 -25.05
N SER A 13 2.91 -22.05 -24.97
CA SER A 13 2.46 -23.35 -25.48
C SER A 13 2.58 -23.48 -27.00
N ALA A 14 2.34 -22.40 -27.75
CA ALA A 14 2.50 -22.40 -29.21
C ALA A 14 3.97 -22.54 -29.65
N HIS A 15 4.91 -21.94 -28.93
CA HIS A 15 6.35 -22.12 -29.21
C HIS A 15 6.83 -23.55 -28.89
N VAL A 16 6.32 -24.18 -27.82
CA VAL A 16 6.67 -25.58 -27.50
C VAL A 16 6.12 -26.55 -28.56
N PHE A 17 4.93 -26.29 -29.11
CA PHE A 17 4.32 -27.16 -30.12
C PHE A 17 5.05 -27.09 -31.49
N ILE A 18 5.56 -25.91 -31.87
CA ILE A 18 6.28 -25.75 -33.14
C ILE A 18 7.67 -26.39 -33.09
N VAL A 19 8.35 -26.37 -31.93
CA VAL A 19 9.69 -26.97 -31.80
C VAL A 19 9.66 -28.50 -31.77
N TYR A 20 8.59 -29.13 -31.28
CA TYR A 20 8.49 -30.59 -31.21
C TYR A 20 8.20 -31.29 -32.55
N HIS A 21 7.74 -30.57 -33.59
CA HIS A 21 7.51 -31.15 -34.91
C HIS A 21 8.67 -30.99 -35.90
N SER A 22 9.77 -30.35 -35.51
CA SER A 22 10.94 -30.16 -36.38
C SER A 22 12.01 -31.25 -36.30
N TYR A 23 11.82 -32.29 -35.47
CA TYR A 23 12.88 -33.26 -35.14
C TYR A 23 12.63 -34.72 -35.58
N TYR A 24 11.68 -34.97 -36.49
CA TYR A 24 11.59 -36.29 -37.13
C TYR A 24 12.22 -36.23 -38.53
N PRO A 25 13.29 -37.01 -38.80
CA PRO A 25 13.86 -37.10 -40.13
C PRO A 25 12.84 -37.74 -41.07
N ILE A 26 12.52 -37.04 -42.15
CA ILE A 26 11.69 -37.53 -43.25
C ILE A 26 12.41 -38.74 -43.87
N ARG A 27 11.99 -39.95 -43.49
CA ARG A 27 12.28 -41.15 -44.28
C ARG A 27 11.27 -41.19 -45.41
N ILE A 28 11.73 -41.01 -46.64
CA ILE A 28 10.95 -41.20 -47.85
C ILE A 28 10.76 -42.72 -48.02
N GLY A 29 9.68 -43.22 -47.44
CA GLY A 29 9.18 -44.58 -47.65
C GLY A 29 7.75 -44.46 -48.16
N TYR A 30 7.48 -45.14 -49.28
CA TYR A 30 6.22 -45.21 -50.03
C TYR A 30 4.98 -44.70 -49.28
N GLU A 31 4.52 -43.53 -49.73
CA GLU A 31 3.35 -42.77 -49.28
C GLU A 31 2.07 -43.59 -49.50
N SER A 32 1.36 -43.92 -48.42
CA SER A 32 0.00 -44.43 -48.50
C SER A 32 -0.97 -43.25 -48.61
N ASP A 33 -2.03 -43.37 -49.41
CA ASP A 33 -3.03 -42.29 -49.61
C ASP A 33 -3.65 -41.81 -48.28
N ASP A 34 -3.63 -42.64 -47.24
CA ASP A 34 -4.11 -42.33 -45.89
C ASP A 34 -3.23 -41.27 -45.16
N ASP A 35 -1.93 -41.20 -45.45
CA ASP A 35 -0.99 -40.26 -44.80
C ASP A 35 -1.14 -38.84 -45.35
N MET A 36 -1.44 -38.71 -46.65
CA MET A 36 -1.70 -37.43 -47.31
C MET A 36 -3.03 -36.81 -46.88
N GLU A 37 -4.05 -37.64 -46.62
CA GLU A 37 -5.33 -37.17 -46.09
C GLU A 37 -5.19 -36.67 -44.65
N LEU A 38 -4.34 -37.32 -43.84
CA LEU A 38 -4.07 -36.90 -42.46
C LEU A 38 -3.34 -35.55 -42.43
N LEU A 39 -2.28 -35.39 -43.23
CA LEU A 39 -1.53 -34.12 -43.32
C LEU A 39 -2.40 -32.97 -43.82
N ALA A 40 -3.26 -33.21 -44.81
CA ALA A 40 -4.20 -32.20 -45.31
C ALA A 40 -5.23 -31.78 -44.24
N LYS A 41 -5.77 -32.73 -43.46
CA LYS A 41 -6.68 -32.44 -42.35
C LYS A 41 -5.99 -31.68 -41.22
N THR A 42 -4.75 -32.03 -40.89
CA THR A 42 -3.96 -31.31 -39.87
C THR A 42 -3.64 -29.89 -40.33
N ALA A 43 -3.22 -29.71 -41.59
CA ALA A 43 -2.93 -28.39 -42.15
C ALA A 43 -4.17 -27.48 -42.16
N LEU A 44 -5.33 -28.02 -42.57
CA LEU A 44 -6.60 -27.30 -42.53
C LEU A 44 -6.96 -26.87 -41.11
N THR A 45 -6.77 -27.76 -40.13
CA THR A 45 -7.05 -27.48 -38.71
C THR A 45 -6.18 -26.35 -38.16
N VAL A 46 -4.88 -26.34 -38.49
CA VAL A 46 -3.95 -25.28 -38.06
C VAL A 46 -4.34 -23.93 -38.69
N ILE A 47 -4.69 -23.90 -39.97
CA ILE A 47 -5.12 -22.68 -40.66
C ILE A 47 -6.37 -22.10 -40.00
N VAL A 48 -7.35 -22.95 -39.67
CA VAL A 48 -8.58 -22.52 -38.99
C VAL A 48 -8.28 -21.95 -37.60
N ILE A 49 -7.40 -22.58 -36.82
CA ILE A 49 -7.01 -22.07 -35.50
C ILE A 49 -6.32 -20.70 -35.61
N VAL A 50 -5.38 -20.56 -36.55
CA VAL A 50 -4.68 -19.27 -36.79
C VAL A 50 -5.66 -18.19 -37.23
N ALA A 51 -6.63 -18.52 -38.10
CA ALA A 51 -7.66 -17.59 -38.52
C ALA A 51 -8.54 -17.14 -37.33
N ILE A 52 -8.94 -18.06 -36.45
CA ILE A 52 -9.73 -17.75 -35.24
C ILE A 52 -8.93 -16.84 -34.29
N LEU A 53 -7.66 -17.17 -34.00
CA LEU A 53 -6.82 -16.35 -33.11
C LEU A 53 -6.58 -14.95 -33.68
N SER A 54 -6.38 -14.84 -34.99
CA SER A 54 -6.22 -13.57 -35.68
C SER A 54 -7.50 -12.73 -35.63
N ALA A 55 -8.65 -13.37 -35.82
CA ALA A 55 -9.95 -12.70 -35.72
C ALA A 55 -10.20 -12.19 -34.30
N VAL A 56 -9.91 -12.98 -33.26
CA VAL A 56 -10.01 -12.56 -31.85
C VAL A 56 -9.10 -11.35 -31.58
N TYR A 57 -7.84 -11.41 -32.04
CA TYR A 57 -6.90 -10.30 -31.89
C TYR A 57 -7.39 -9.02 -32.59
N LEU A 58 -7.89 -9.13 -33.82
CA LEU A 58 -8.42 -7.99 -34.57
C LEU A 58 -9.66 -7.39 -33.91
N VAL A 59 -10.55 -8.22 -33.37
CA VAL A 59 -11.73 -7.76 -32.62
C VAL A 59 -11.29 -7.02 -31.35
N GLU A 60 -10.37 -7.56 -30.57
CA GLU A 60 -9.86 -6.89 -29.35
C GLU A 60 -9.11 -5.60 -29.66
N TYR A 61 -8.38 -5.54 -30.78
CA TYR A 61 -7.59 -4.36 -31.13
C TYR A 61 -8.42 -3.22 -31.76
N PHE A 62 -9.42 -3.56 -32.60
CA PHE A 62 -10.16 -2.56 -33.37
C PHE A 62 -11.59 -2.29 -32.88
N LEU A 63 -12.26 -3.27 -32.26
CA LEU A 63 -13.67 -3.14 -31.87
C LEU A 63 -13.84 -2.85 -30.38
N VAL A 64 -12.89 -3.24 -29.54
CA VAL A 64 -12.88 -2.85 -28.13
C VAL A 64 -12.21 -1.49 -28.04
N ALA A 65 -13.03 -0.43 -27.97
CA ALA A 65 -12.52 0.91 -27.69
C ALA A 65 -11.59 0.85 -26.46
N PRO A 66 -10.40 1.49 -26.51
CA PRO A 66 -9.55 1.55 -25.34
C PRO A 66 -10.39 2.11 -24.18
N PRO A 67 -10.34 1.48 -22.99
CA PRO A 67 -11.13 1.93 -21.86
C PRO A 67 -10.87 3.43 -21.66
N ALA A 68 -11.95 4.19 -21.45
CA ALA A 68 -11.83 5.62 -21.21
C ALA A 68 -10.78 5.87 -20.11
N PRO A 69 -9.90 6.87 -20.28
CA PRO A 69 -8.89 7.16 -19.27
C PRO A 69 -9.59 7.40 -17.94
N LEU A 70 -9.08 6.75 -16.89
CA LEU A 70 -9.65 6.87 -15.56
C LEU A 70 -9.64 8.33 -15.15
N ASN A 71 -10.75 8.81 -14.60
CA ASN A 71 -10.75 10.10 -13.92
C ASN A 71 -10.10 9.97 -12.53
N GLN A 72 -9.74 11.10 -11.93
CA GLN A 72 -9.07 11.14 -10.62
C GLN A 72 -9.83 10.38 -9.53
N ALA A 73 -11.15 10.58 -9.45
CA ALA A 73 -11.98 9.97 -8.42
C ALA A 73 -12.07 8.44 -8.56
N GLN A 74 -12.10 7.94 -9.80
CA GLN A 74 -12.05 6.52 -10.11
C GLN A 74 -10.68 5.92 -9.76
N ALA A 75 -9.58 6.59 -10.14
CA ALA A 75 -8.24 6.11 -9.81
C ALA A 75 -8.04 6.03 -8.27
N ASN A 76 -8.50 7.05 -7.56
CA ASN A 76 -8.47 7.12 -6.11
C ASN A 76 -9.27 6.00 -5.44
N SER A 77 -10.52 5.77 -5.88
CA SER A 77 -11.37 4.72 -5.28
C SER A 77 -10.84 3.32 -5.53
N LEU A 78 -10.24 3.08 -6.71
CA LEU A 78 -9.63 1.80 -7.06
C LEU A 78 -8.38 1.54 -6.21
N VAL A 79 -7.49 2.53 -6.05
CA VAL A 79 -6.32 2.40 -5.17
C VAL A 79 -6.73 2.12 -3.73
N VAL A 80 -7.70 2.86 -3.19
CA VAL A 80 -8.19 2.64 -1.81
C VAL A 80 -8.75 1.23 -1.66
N ARG A 81 -9.58 0.77 -2.60
CA ARG A 81 -10.15 -0.58 -2.56
C ARG A 81 -9.07 -1.66 -2.58
N ASP A 82 -8.11 -1.55 -3.50
CA ASP A 82 -7.05 -2.54 -3.66
C ASP A 82 -6.13 -2.55 -2.42
N LEU A 83 -5.86 -1.38 -1.82
CA LEU A 83 -5.15 -1.24 -0.55
C LEU A 83 -5.91 -1.85 0.63
N MET A 84 -7.22 -1.63 0.73
CA MET A 84 -8.03 -2.24 1.80
C MET A 84 -8.04 -3.77 1.73
N GLN A 85 -7.88 -4.34 0.53
CA GLN A 85 -7.73 -5.80 0.34
C GLN A 85 -6.33 -6.29 0.73
N HIS A 86 -5.27 -5.54 0.39
CA HIS A 86 -3.89 -5.95 0.66
C HIS A 86 -3.44 -5.67 2.10
N SER A 87 -4.01 -4.64 2.72
CA SER A 87 -3.67 -4.10 4.04
C SER A 87 -4.90 -4.02 4.94
N PRO A 88 -5.52 -5.16 5.29
CA PRO A 88 -6.71 -5.17 6.14
C PRO A 88 -6.40 -4.56 7.52
N GLY A 89 -7.24 -3.63 7.96
CA GLY A 89 -7.04 -2.90 9.22
C GLY A 89 -6.21 -1.61 9.13
N ALA A 90 -5.66 -1.28 7.96
CA ALA A 90 -5.10 0.04 7.71
C ALA A 90 -6.21 1.07 7.49
N ASN A 91 -6.08 2.24 8.11
CA ASN A 91 -6.82 3.42 7.68
C ASN A 91 -6.06 4.06 6.51
N VAL A 92 -6.70 4.11 5.35
CA VAL A 92 -6.10 4.61 4.09
C VAL A 92 -6.56 6.04 3.85
N SER A 93 -5.61 6.95 3.66
CA SER A 93 -5.90 8.35 3.30
C SER A 93 -5.10 8.76 2.07
N ILE A 94 -5.76 9.40 1.11
CA ILE A 94 -5.07 9.95 -0.07
C ILE A 94 -4.52 11.32 0.28
N LEU A 95 -3.22 11.50 0.13
CA LEU A 95 -2.53 12.77 0.38
C LEU A 95 -2.55 13.66 -0.85
N ASN A 96 -2.32 13.07 -2.03
CA ASN A 96 -2.27 13.78 -3.30
C ASN A 96 -2.54 12.80 -4.45
N SER A 97 -3.09 13.29 -5.54
CA SER A 97 -3.31 12.53 -6.78
C SER A 97 -3.13 13.45 -7.97
N SER A 98 -2.31 13.05 -8.94
CA SER A 98 -2.02 13.83 -10.14
C SER A 98 -1.88 12.93 -11.36
N PRO A 99 -2.15 13.43 -12.59
CA PRO A 99 -1.88 12.66 -13.80
C PRO A 99 -0.41 12.30 -13.89
N SER A 100 -0.11 11.07 -14.34
CA SER A 100 1.27 10.62 -14.52
C SER A 100 1.86 11.23 -15.80
N SER A 101 3.00 11.91 -15.66
CA SER A 101 3.79 12.38 -16.80
C SER A 101 4.54 11.26 -17.52
N VAL A 102 4.74 10.12 -16.85
CA VAL A 102 5.50 8.97 -17.37
C VAL A 102 4.58 7.98 -18.10
N TYR A 103 3.37 7.77 -17.60
CA TYR A 103 2.39 6.84 -18.16
C TYR A 103 1.09 7.58 -18.53
N PRO A 104 0.91 7.98 -19.80
CA PRO A 104 -0.30 8.65 -20.25
C PRO A 104 -1.56 7.82 -19.95
N GLY A 105 -2.59 8.47 -19.38
CA GLY A 105 -3.81 7.81 -18.94
C GLY A 105 -3.74 7.17 -17.55
N SER A 106 -2.60 7.28 -16.86
CA SER A 106 -2.42 6.86 -15.47
C SER A 106 -2.33 8.04 -14.50
N TRP A 107 -2.47 7.75 -13.21
CA TRP A 107 -2.45 8.67 -12.08
C TRP A 107 -1.36 8.28 -11.09
N ASN A 108 -0.55 9.26 -10.68
CA ASN A 108 0.32 9.15 -9.52
C ASN A 108 -0.50 9.46 -8.26
N ILE A 109 -0.68 8.48 -7.38
CA ILE A 109 -1.49 8.58 -6.17
C ILE A 109 -0.58 8.36 -4.97
N PHE A 110 -0.53 9.35 -4.09
CA PHE A 110 0.17 9.28 -2.81
C PHE A 110 -0.83 8.95 -1.72
N VAL A 111 -0.56 7.87 -0.99
CA VAL A 111 -1.41 7.39 0.09
C VAL A 111 -0.64 7.32 1.38
N ARG A 112 -1.36 7.50 2.48
CA ARG A 112 -0.89 7.22 3.83
C ARG A 112 -1.72 6.08 4.39
N LEU A 113 -1.01 5.05 4.83
CA LEU A 113 -1.52 3.89 5.54
C LEU A 113 -1.19 4.07 7.02
N VAL A 114 -2.21 4.03 7.88
CA VAL A 114 -2.00 4.04 9.34
C VAL A 114 -2.66 2.83 9.96
N TYR A 115 -1.88 2.04 10.67
CA TYR A 115 -2.32 0.87 11.42
C TYR A 115 -2.42 1.21 12.90
N ASN A 116 -3.34 0.55 13.60
CA ASN A 116 -3.46 0.63 15.07
C ASN A 116 -3.57 2.08 15.61
N GLN A 117 -4.33 2.94 14.91
CA GLN A 117 -4.44 4.38 15.18
C GLN A 117 -4.79 4.75 16.63
N SER A 118 -5.54 3.89 17.32
CA SER A 118 -6.02 4.12 18.69
C SER A 118 -5.19 3.40 19.76
N THR A 119 -4.03 2.85 19.42
CA THR A 119 -3.14 2.13 20.35
C THR A 119 -1.96 3.00 20.74
N ALA A 120 -1.24 2.60 21.79
CA ALA A 120 0.03 3.23 22.16
C ALA A 120 1.09 3.21 21.03
N CYS A 121 0.93 2.37 20.00
CA CYS A 121 1.95 2.12 18.97
C CYS A 121 1.39 2.12 17.54
N PRO A 122 0.91 3.27 17.04
CA PRO A 122 0.31 3.37 15.71
C PRO A 122 1.36 3.34 14.58
N SER A 123 1.43 2.28 13.78
CA SER A 123 2.36 2.25 12.63
C SER A 123 1.84 3.12 11.47
N MET A 124 2.73 3.88 10.83
CA MET A 124 2.37 4.69 9.66
C MET A 124 3.39 4.52 8.53
N THR A 125 2.85 4.35 7.32
CA THR A 125 3.62 4.31 6.07
C THR A 125 3.01 5.26 5.06
N THR A 126 3.84 5.94 4.28
CA THR A 126 3.40 6.68 3.08
C THR A 126 3.95 5.99 1.83
N GLU A 127 3.08 5.72 0.86
CA GLU A 127 3.39 5.00 -0.37
C GLU A 127 2.88 5.76 -1.59
N SER A 128 3.42 5.44 -2.77
CA SER A 128 2.97 6.02 -4.04
C SER A 128 2.68 4.93 -5.06
N PHE A 129 1.62 5.17 -5.83
CA PHE A 129 1.06 4.24 -6.80
C PHE A 129 0.93 4.92 -8.16
N ILE A 130 1.18 4.17 -9.23
CA ILE A 130 0.71 4.55 -10.57
C ILE A 130 -0.48 3.67 -10.94
N TYR A 131 -1.63 4.31 -11.21
CA TYR A 131 -2.88 3.62 -11.51
C TYR A 131 -3.49 4.08 -12.85
N PRO A 132 -3.95 3.21 -13.77
CA PRO A 132 -4.07 1.75 -13.64
C PRO A 132 -2.71 1.04 -13.65
N ALA A 133 -2.63 -0.08 -12.92
CA ALA A 133 -1.41 -0.66 -12.37
C ALA A 133 -0.28 -0.87 -13.39
N THR A 134 0.78 -0.08 -13.28
CA THR A 134 2.11 -0.39 -13.83
C THR A 134 3.11 -0.83 -12.75
N GLY A 135 2.70 -0.80 -11.47
CA GLY A 135 3.49 -1.27 -10.32
C GLY A 135 3.50 -0.26 -9.18
N PHE A 136 4.11 -0.66 -8.06
CA PHE A 136 4.41 0.24 -6.96
C PHE A 136 5.62 1.10 -7.34
N LEU A 137 5.49 2.42 -7.29
CA LEU A 137 6.68 3.27 -7.35
C LEU A 137 7.28 3.31 -5.97
N ASN A 138 8.55 2.93 -5.88
CA ASN A 138 9.31 3.05 -4.64
C ASN A 138 9.59 4.54 -4.39
N THR A 139 8.62 5.28 -3.89
CA THR A 139 8.80 6.66 -3.42
C THR A 139 9.27 6.67 -1.99
N THR A 140 10.07 7.68 -1.65
CA THR A 140 10.64 7.98 -0.34
C THR A 140 9.63 7.72 0.78
N SER A 141 9.70 6.51 1.32
CA SER A 141 8.71 6.03 2.25
C SER A 141 9.10 6.60 3.60
N ILE A 142 8.27 7.49 4.14
CA ILE A 142 8.32 7.75 5.57
C ILE A 142 7.69 6.52 6.21
N TYR A 143 8.49 5.47 6.36
CA TYR A 143 8.19 4.37 7.27
C TYR A 143 8.41 4.94 8.66
N SER A 144 7.33 5.03 9.40
CA SER A 144 7.31 5.19 10.84
C SER A 144 6.81 3.87 11.39
N ASN A 145 7.72 2.91 11.45
CA ASN A 145 7.41 1.60 12.01
C ASN A 145 7.90 1.54 13.45
N TYR A 146 7.04 1.04 14.32
CA TYR A 146 7.37 0.80 15.71
C TYR A 146 8.20 -0.48 15.77
N SER A 147 9.40 -0.47 16.35
CA SER A 147 10.14 -1.73 16.48
C SER A 147 9.38 -2.71 17.37
N ASN A 148 9.41 -3.98 16.98
CA ASN A 148 8.79 -5.07 17.71
C ASN A 148 9.16 -5.01 19.19
N GLY A 149 8.17 -4.80 20.06
CA GLY A 149 8.31 -4.82 21.52
C GLY A 149 8.78 -3.55 22.24
N THR A 150 9.21 -2.47 21.56
CA THR A 150 9.66 -1.23 22.27
C THR A 150 8.92 0.04 21.89
N CYS A 151 7.94 -0.07 21.01
CA CYS A 151 7.15 1.05 20.53
C CYS A 151 7.89 2.36 20.23
N ARG A 152 9.10 2.22 19.70
CA ARG A 152 9.90 3.34 19.21
C ARG A 152 9.65 3.51 17.73
N LEU A 153 9.20 4.70 17.35
CA LEU A 153 9.07 5.10 15.96
C LEU A 153 10.46 5.27 15.31
N TYR A 154 10.78 4.40 14.36
CA TYR A 154 11.94 4.61 13.48
C TYR A 154 11.47 5.37 12.26
N MET A 155 11.99 6.58 12.05
CA MET A 155 11.77 7.32 10.81
C MET A 155 12.85 6.91 9.81
N SER A 156 12.47 6.41 8.65
CA SER A 156 13.37 6.21 7.50
C SER A 156 13.76 7.53 6.83
N LEU A 157 14.23 8.50 7.62
CA LEU A 157 15.03 9.62 7.13
C LEU A 157 16.46 9.27 7.53
N ALA A 158 17.35 9.15 6.55
CA ALA A 158 18.73 8.67 6.72
C ALA A 158 19.59 9.42 7.78
N ASN A 159 19.05 10.40 8.49
CA ASN A 159 19.70 11.21 9.53
C ASN A 159 18.81 11.48 10.76
N ALA A 160 17.80 10.66 11.08
CA ALA A 160 17.00 10.83 12.31
C ALA A 160 17.75 10.33 13.56
N SER A 161 18.97 10.85 13.78
CA SER A 161 19.65 10.77 15.07
C SER A 161 18.92 11.64 16.08
N ARG A 162 18.78 11.12 17.31
CA ARG A 162 18.20 11.78 18.49
C ARG A 162 18.52 13.28 18.52
N GLY A 163 17.49 14.13 18.49
CA GLY A 163 17.64 15.58 18.69
C GLY A 163 17.33 16.48 17.49
N VAL A 164 16.92 15.94 16.34
CA VAL A 164 16.31 16.77 15.29
C VAL A 164 14.92 17.18 15.77
N SER A 165 14.61 18.48 15.76
CA SER A 165 13.27 19.05 15.97
C SER A 165 12.23 18.14 15.32
N ARG A 166 11.48 17.41 16.15
CA ARG A 166 10.47 16.45 15.69
C ARG A 166 9.24 17.29 15.37
N ILE A 167 9.24 17.96 14.22
CA ILE A 167 8.04 18.70 13.78
C ILE A 167 6.88 17.71 13.74
N ILE A 168 5.96 17.81 14.70
CA ILE A 168 4.82 16.93 14.85
C ILE A 168 3.72 17.43 13.93
N GLY A 169 3.73 16.94 12.71
CA GLY A 169 2.65 17.18 11.75
C GLY A 169 1.48 16.20 11.87
N LEU A 170 1.61 15.12 12.65
CA LEU A 170 0.71 13.95 12.59
C LEU A 170 0.49 13.31 13.97
N ALA A 171 -0.73 12.82 14.20
CA ALA A 171 -1.13 12.19 15.46
C ALA A 171 -0.25 10.98 15.89
N PRO A 172 0.13 10.04 15.01
CA PRO A 172 1.03 8.94 15.39
C PRO A 172 2.38 9.43 15.95
N LEU A 173 2.93 10.51 15.39
CA LEU A 173 4.18 11.11 15.86
C LEU A 173 4.01 11.72 17.26
N ALA A 174 2.86 12.34 17.50
CA ALA A 174 2.52 12.89 18.82
C ALA A 174 2.41 11.78 19.88
N ILE A 175 1.82 10.62 19.54
CA ILE A 175 1.67 9.48 20.43
C ILE A 175 3.02 8.81 20.77
N ASP A 176 4.00 8.86 19.88
CA ASP A 176 5.32 8.28 20.14
C ASP A 176 6.14 9.07 21.16
N VAL A 177 6.08 10.41 21.11
CA VAL A 177 6.99 11.30 21.84
C VAL A 177 6.98 11.08 23.36
N PRO A 178 5.83 11.05 24.07
CA PRO A 178 5.83 10.91 25.52
C PRO A 178 6.43 9.59 26.02
N TYR A 179 6.25 8.50 25.26
CA TYR A 179 6.85 7.21 25.59
C TYR A 179 8.36 7.23 25.33
N ASN A 180 8.80 7.77 24.19
CA ASN A 180 10.22 7.88 23.85
C ASN A 180 11.01 8.82 24.77
N ASP A 181 10.40 9.90 25.23
CA ASP A 181 10.98 10.83 26.19
C ASP A 181 10.86 10.34 27.64
N SER A 182 10.45 9.08 27.82
CA SER A 182 10.43 8.37 29.11
C SER A 182 9.57 9.05 30.17
N ILE A 183 8.39 9.57 29.79
CA ILE A 183 7.44 10.12 30.75
C ILE A 183 6.91 9.01 31.66
N SER A 184 7.32 9.03 32.93
CA SER A 184 7.11 7.96 33.91
C SER A 184 5.67 7.42 33.96
N GLY A 185 4.65 8.29 33.94
CA GLY A 185 3.24 7.86 33.95
C GLY A 185 2.83 7.12 32.68
N VAL A 186 3.31 7.58 31.52
CA VAL A 186 3.03 6.95 30.22
C VAL A 186 3.77 5.63 30.10
N VAL A 187 5.07 5.62 30.41
CA VAL A 187 5.89 4.39 30.38
C VAL A 187 5.34 3.35 31.35
N SER A 188 5.01 3.74 32.58
CA SER A 188 4.41 2.82 33.56
C SER A 188 3.10 2.23 33.07
N LEU A 189 2.20 3.04 32.49
CA LEU A 189 0.94 2.55 31.95
C LEU A 189 1.18 1.54 30.80
N VAL A 190 2.07 1.88 29.87
CA VAL A 190 2.34 1.08 28.68
C VAL A 190 3.09 -0.22 29.02
N ASP A 191 4.11 -0.15 29.85
CA ASP A 191 4.94 -1.31 30.20
C ASP A 191 4.21 -2.28 31.14
N ASN A 192 3.36 -1.78 32.06
CA ASN A 192 2.63 -2.63 32.99
C ASN A 192 1.39 -3.30 32.37
N TYR A 193 0.64 -2.58 31.53
CA TYR A 193 -0.61 -3.10 30.97
C TYR A 193 -0.45 -3.61 29.52
N GLY A 194 0.67 -3.30 28.88
CA GLY A 194 1.01 -3.77 27.54
C GLY A 194 0.39 -2.94 26.42
N TYR A 195 1.10 -2.86 25.30
CA TYR A 195 0.76 -2.04 24.13
C TYR A 195 -0.62 -2.32 23.53
N ALA A 196 -1.08 -3.57 23.60
CA ALA A 196 -2.39 -3.97 23.07
C ALA A 196 -3.56 -3.50 23.95
N ASN A 197 -3.31 -3.24 25.25
CA ASN A 197 -4.34 -2.83 26.20
C ASN A 197 -4.29 -1.34 26.51
N VAL A 198 -3.25 -0.62 26.08
CA VAL A 198 -3.21 0.83 26.21
C VAL A 198 -3.73 1.50 24.94
N MET A 199 -4.82 2.24 25.10
CA MET A 199 -5.36 3.09 24.07
C MET A 199 -4.66 4.45 24.12
N ALA A 200 -4.32 4.98 22.96
CA ALA A 200 -3.77 6.33 22.85
C ALA A 200 -4.51 7.14 21.79
N SER A 201 -4.61 8.44 22.03
CA SER A 201 -5.18 9.39 21.08
C SER A 201 -4.37 10.68 21.11
N ALA A 202 -4.28 11.35 19.97
CA ALA A 202 -3.65 12.66 19.86
C ALA A 202 -4.51 13.59 19.03
N HIS A 203 -4.74 14.79 19.55
CA HIS A 203 -5.49 15.83 18.86
C HIS A 203 -4.76 17.17 18.97
N ILE A 204 -4.67 17.88 17.84
CA ILE A 204 -4.12 19.23 17.78
C ILE A 204 -5.19 20.25 18.13
N TYR A 205 -4.85 21.16 19.04
CA TYR A 205 -5.67 22.26 19.49
C TYR A 205 -5.00 23.58 19.13
N ASN A 206 -5.75 24.47 18.48
CA ASN A 206 -5.29 25.84 18.24
C ASN A 206 -5.20 26.64 19.57
N SER A 207 -6.09 26.35 20.51
CA SER A 207 -6.06 26.86 21.88
C SER A 207 -6.55 25.78 22.84
N LEU A 208 -5.80 25.53 23.91
CA LEU A 208 -6.12 24.56 24.95
C LEU A 208 -5.89 25.20 26.32
N ASN A 209 -6.93 25.20 27.16
CA ASN A 209 -6.80 25.58 28.56
C ASN A 209 -6.84 24.32 29.43
N ILE A 210 -5.74 24.02 30.12
CA ILE A 210 -5.64 22.89 31.05
C ILE A 210 -4.89 23.31 32.31
N ALA A 211 -5.41 22.93 33.48
CA ALA A 211 -4.85 23.30 34.78
C ALA A 211 -4.54 24.82 34.91
N GLY A 212 -5.41 25.67 34.34
CA GLY A 212 -5.26 27.13 34.37
C GLY A 212 -4.20 27.70 33.42
N LYS A 213 -3.56 26.87 32.59
CA LYS A 213 -2.60 27.31 31.56
C LYS A 213 -3.28 27.31 30.19
N ASN A 214 -3.27 28.47 29.52
CA ASN A 214 -3.68 28.56 28.13
C ASN A 214 -2.48 28.34 27.21
N MET A 215 -2.59 27.42 26.28
CA MET A 215 -1.54 27.02 25.36
C MET A 215 -2.09 27.04 23.93
N SER A 216 -1.27 27.44 22.96
CA SER A 216 -1.69 27.59 21.57
C SER A 216 -0.90 26.69 20.63
N ASN A 217 -1.58 26.14 19.62
CA ASN A 217 -1.03 25.22 18.63
C ASN A 217 -0.31 24.03 19.27
N VAL A 218 -1.05 23.25 20.05
CA VAL A 218 -0.50 22.16 20.87
C VAL A 218 -1.18 20.85 20.58
N TRP A 219 -0.43 19.76 20.69
CA TRP A 219 -0.97 18.41 20.67
C TRP A 219 -1.34 17.98 22.08
N LEU A 220 -2.58 17.60 22.30
CA LEU A 220 -2.99 16.86 23.49
C LEU A 220 -2.96 15.37 23.17
N VAL A 221 -2.10 14.64 23.87
CA VAL A 221 -1.95 13.20 23.77
C VAL A 221 -2.54 12.58 25.04
N THR A 222 -3.43 11.62 24.90
CA THR A 222 -4.06 10.93 26.02
C THR A 222 -3.78 9.44 25.93
N TYR A 223 -3.44 8.82 27.06
CA TYR A 223 -3.27 7.38 27.22
C TYR A 223 -4.24 6.86 28.26
N THR A 224 -4.97 5.82 27.92
CA THR A 224 -5.93 5.14 28.81
C THR A 224 -5.75 3.63 28.71
N SER A 225 -6.15 2.92 29.75
CA SER A 225 -6.17 1.45 29.75
C SER A 225 -7.50 0.98 30.35
N PRO A 226 -8.19 0.00 29.76
CA PRO A 226 -9.37 -0.58 30.40
C PRO A 226 -9.00 -1.36 31.67
N GLN A 227 -7.70 -1.66 31.87
CA GLN A 227 -7.18 -2.33 33.07
C GLN A 227 -6.81 -1.34 34.18
N HIS A 228 -6.90 -0.03 33.94
CA HIS A 228 -6.54 1.00 34.91
C HIS A 228 -7.39 2.27 34.79
N ASN A 229 -8.01 2.70 35.89
CA ASN A 229 -8.94 3.84 35.86
C ASN A 229 -8.28 5.21 35.63
N THR A 230 -6.96 5.33 35.82
CA THR A 230 -6.26 6.60 35.59
C THR A 230 -5.90 6.79 34.13
N SER A 231 -6.26 7.95 33.60
CA SER A 231 -5.85 8.41 32.28
C SER A 231 -4.65 9.35 32.39
N TYR A 232 -3.63 9.16 31.55
CA TYR A 232 -2.49 10.08 31.48
C TYR A 232 -2.65 10.98 30.27
N TYR A 233 -2.31 12.24 30.43
CA TYR A 233 -2.34 13.19 29.32
C TYR A 233 -1.05 14.01 29.30
N VAL A 234 -0.55 14.22 28.09
CA VAL A 234 0.68 14.95 27.80
C VAL A 234 0.37 15.97 26.73
N VAL A 235 0.80 17.21 26.96
CA VAL A 235 0.66 18.29 25.99
C VAL A 235 2.03 18.55 25.38
N LEU A 236 2.09 18.54 24.05
CA LEU A 236 3.28 18.79 23.26
C LEU A 236 3.10 20.07 22.45
N ASN A 237 4.17 20.83 22.24
CA ASN A 237 4.17 21.84 21.16
C ASN A 237 4.34 21.16 19.79
N THR A 238 4.23 21.92 18.70
CA THR A 238 4.43 21.41 17.33
C THR A 238 5.86 20.96 17.03
N SER A 239 6.84 21.35 17.86
CA SER A 239 8.24 20.91 17.74
C SER A 239 8.53 19.59 18.48
N GLY A 240 7.53 19.10 19.22
CA GLY A 240 7.61 17.88 20.02
C GLY A 240 8.08 18.06 21.46
N ASP A 241 8.26 19.30 21.93
CA ASP A 241 8.60 19.54 23.33
C ASP A 241 7.38 19.33 24.23
N ILE A 242 7.60 18.64 25.35
CA ILE A 242 6.59 18.41 26.37
C ILE A 242 6.44 19.68 27.20
N ILE A 243 5.29 20.35 27.04
CA ILE A 243 4.98 21.61 27.73
C ILE A 243 4.13 21.39 28.99
N TYR A 244 3.40 20.28 29.05
CA TYR A 244 2.61 19.89 30.22
C TYR A 244 2.44 18.38 30.28
N LYS A 245 2.36 17.82 31.49
CA LYS A 245 1.99 16.42 31.74
C LYS A 245 1.12 16.33 32.99
N GLY A 246 0.12 15.46 32.97
CA GLY A 246 -0.76 15.24 34.11
C GLY A 246 -1.40 13.85 34.07
N ALA A 247 -1.99 13.50 35.21
CA ALA A 247 -2.83 12.32 35.36
C ALA A 247 -4.24 12.78 35.75
N LYS A 248 -5.25 12.15 35.17
CA LYS A 248 -6.65 12.30 35.58
C LYS A 248 -7.06 10.97 36.20
N VAL A 249 -7.33 11.01 37.51
CA VAL A 249 -7.93 9.91 38.26
C VAL A 249 -9.43 9.89 37.99
#